data_AF-A0A183C2N4-F1
#
_entry.id   AF-A0A183C2N4-F1
#
_cell.length_a   1.000
_cell.length_b   1.000
_cell.length_c   1.000
_cell.angle_alpha   90.00
_cell.angle_beta   90.00
_cell.angle_gamma   90.00
#
_symmetry.space_group_name_H-M   'P 1'
#
loop_
_entity.id
_entity.type
_entity.pdbx_description
1 polymer ?
#
loop_
_entity_poly.entity_id
_entity_poly.type
_entity_poly.pdbx_seq_one_letter_code
_entity_poly.pdbx_strand_id
1 'polypeptide(L)'
;MASWCADHLRDTNAWSLEGLPLSVNSDEAAKMFDSAVRQLVSWTDCEQLGGISGTMERMMNAEPEFLMGRVFSLGLDAIGTGKSVRRHPSYKAELDVLLADSANLGTIREQRHAKAVHFFANGWD
;
A
#
# COMPACT_ATOMS: atom_id res chain seq x y z
N MET A 1 -13.26 14.74 12.13
CA MET A 1 -11.90 15.07 11.64
C MET A 1 -10.88 14.65 12.68
N ALA A 2 -9.99 13.73 12.35
CA ALA A 2 -8.95 13.27 13.28
C ALA A 2 -7.72 14.18 13.18
N SER A 3 -7.58 15.16 14.07
CA SER A 3 -6.40 16.06 14.08
C SER A 3 -5.07 15.32 14.29
N TRP A 4 -5.12 14.09 14.80
CA TRP A 4 -3.96 13.23 15.13
C TRP A 4 -3.49 12.36 13.95
N CYS A 5 -4.17 12.38 12.81
CA CYS A 5 -3.97 11.43 11.70
C CYS A 5 -2.59 11.50 11.02
N ALA A 6 -1.90 12.64 11.14
CA ALA A 6 -0.56 12.88 10.58
C ALA A 6 0.56 12.85 11.64
N ASP A 7 0.20 12.69 12.92
CA ASP A 7 1.15 12.77 14.03
C ASP A 7 1.71 11.38 14.38
N HIS A 8 2.98 11.35 14.78
CA HIS A 8 3.68 10.14 15.23
C HIS A 8 3.53 8.96 14.26
N LEU A 9 3.64 9.24 12.96
CA LEU A 9 3.63 8.22 11.92
C LEU A 9 4.91 7.38 11.98
N ARG A 10 4.75 6.07 11.80
CA ARG A 10 5.87 5.11 11.81
C ARG A 10 6.75 5.30 10.58
N ASP A 11 8.01 5.62 10.80
CA ASP A 11 9.07 5.58 9.79
C ASP A 11 9.63 4.16 9.60
N THR A 12 10.64 3.99 8.75
CA THR A 12 11.23 2.68 8.44
C THR A 12 11.70 1.95 9.71
N ASN A 13 12.37 2.66 10.61
CA ASN A 13 12.89 2.12 11.85
C ASN A 13 11.77 1.77 12.83
N ALA A 14 10.76 2.63 12.99
CA ALA A 14 9.61 2.38 13.84
C ALA A 14 8.84 1.12 13.39
N TRP A 15 8.62 0.93 12.09
CA TRP A 15 8.03 -0.30 11.56
C TRP A 15 8.87 -1.55 11.87
N SER A 16 10.20 -1.44 11.78
CA SER A 16 11.11 -2.53 12.13
C SER A 16 11.08 -2.86 13.63
N LEU A 17 11.04 -1.85 14.51
CA LEU A 17 10.96 -2.02 15.97
C LEU A 17 9.67 -2.69 16.41
N GLU A 18 8.58 -2.48 15.68
CA GLU A 18 7.29 -3.17 15.87
C GLU A 18 7.28 -4.62 15.33
N GLY A 19 8.42 -5.13 14.86
CA GLY A 19 8.54 -6.48 14.29
C GLY A 19 7.92 -6.62 12.90
N LEU A 20 7.64 -5.50 12.22
CA LEU A 20 7.04 -5.43 10.91
C LEU A 20 7.94 -4.69 9.91
N PRO A 21 9.21 -5.11 9.70
CA PRO A 21 10.12 -4.42 8.80
C PRO A 21 9.53 -4.33 7.38
N LEU A 22 9.74 -3.19 6.73
CA LEU A 22 9.36 -2.90 5.36
C LEU A 22 10.62 -2.83 4.51
N SER A 23 10.52 -3.16 3.21
CA SER A 23 11.64 -3.03 2.27
C SER A 23 11.87 -1.60 1.74
N VAL A 24 11.01 -0.67 2.15
CA VAL A 24 11.07 0.74 1.78
C VAL A 24 12.31 1.41 2.41
N ASN A 25 12.95 2.29 1.65
CA ASN A 25 14.11 3.05 2.10
C ASN A 25 13.72 4.48 2.53
N SER A 26 12.59 4.98 2.01
CA SER A 26 12.06 6.29 2.27
C SER A 26 11.20 6.32 3.53
N ASP A 27 11.66 7.07 4.53
CA ASP A 27 10.86 7.34 5.74
C ASP A 27 9.54 8.05 5.42
N GLU A 28 9.51 8.89 4.39
CA GLU A 28 8.28 9.55 3.96
C GLU A 28 7.28 8.53 3.42
N ALA A 29 7.71 7.59 2.57
CA ALA A 29 6.85 6.53 2.08
C ALA A 29 6.35 5.62 3.22
N ALA A 30 7.21 5.27 4.18
CA ALA A 30 6.84 4.48 5.36
C ALA A 30 5.79 5.18 6.24
N LYS A 31 5.94 6.50 6.45
CA LYS A 31 4.99 7.32 7.22
C LYS A 31 3.66 7.45 6.50
N MET A 32 3.68 7.72 5.19
CA MET A 32 2.45 7.81 4.41
C MET A 32 1.72 6.47 4.38
N PHE A 33 2.44 5.35 4.33
CA PHE A 33 1.83 4.02 4.47
C PHE A 33 1.14 3.83 5.82
N ASP A 34 1.78 4.21 6.92
CA ASP A 34 1.17 4.17 8.24
C ASP A 34 -0.11 5.03 8.31
N SER A 35 -0.06 6.23 7.75
CA SER A 35 -1.24 7.10 7.70
C SER A 35 -2.35 6.54 6.80
N ALA A 36 -2.00 5.95 5.66
CA ALA A 36 -2.98 5.34 4.75
C ALA A 36 -3.69 4.15 5.42
N VAL A 37 -2.94 3.31 6.13
CA VAL A 37 -3.52 2.23 6.96
C VAL A 37 -4.45 2.80 8.02
N ARG A 38 -4.03 3.84 8.77
CA ARG A 38 -4.87 4.51 9.79
C ARG A 38 -6.17 5.07 9.20
N GLN A 39 -6.10 5.77 8.07
CA GLN A 39 -7.27 6.34 7.40
C GLN A 39 -8.25 5.26 6.94
N LEU A 40 -7.73 4.17 6.35
CA LEU A 40 -8.54 3.02 5.93
C LEU A 40 -9.25 2.34 7.12
N VAL A 41 -8.52 2.02 8.19
CA VAL A 41 -9.11 1.27 9.33
C VAL A 41 -10.05 2.13 10.17
N SER A 42 -9.80 3.44 10.25
CA SER A 42 -10.64 4.38 11.00
C SER A 42 -11.80 4.95 10.19
N TRP A 43 -11.85 4.68 8.88
CA TRP A 43 -12.84 5.27 7.96
C TRP A 43 -12.88 6.81 8.06
N THR A 44 -11.72 7.43 8.30
CA THR A 44 -11.61 8.87 8.52
C THR A 44 -10.44 9.42 7.71
N ASP A 45 -10.74 10.36 6.82
CA ASP A 45 -9.71 11.07 6.06
C ASP A 45 -8.88 12.02 6.93
N CYS A 46 -7.61 12.14 6.56
CA CYS A 46 -6.67 13.07 7.12
C CYS A 46 -6.57 14.33 6.25
N GLU A 47 -7.29 15.40 6.60
CA GLU A 47 -7.29 16.63 5.78
C GLU A 47 -5.89 17.24 5.60
N GLN A 48 -5.02 17.14 6.61
CA GLN A 48 -3.63 17.63 6.54
C GLN A 48 -2.81 16.93 5.45
N LEU A 49 -3.19 15.71 5.08
CA LEU A 49 -2.52 14.90 4.06
C LEU A 49 -3.33 14.83 2.75
N GLY A 50 -4.42 15.59 2.64
CA GLY A 50 -5.31 15.55 1.48
C GLY A 50 -6.16 14.28 1.40
N GLY A 51 -6.52 13.72 2.55
CA GLY A 51 -7.26 12.46 2.65
C GLY A 51 -6.45 11.25 2.17
N ILE A 52 -7.13 10.12 1.99
CA ILE A 52 -6.47 8.89 1.56
C ILE A 52 -5.81 9.05 0.19
N SER A 53 -6.43 9.79 -0.74
CA SER A 53 -5.90 10.02 -2.09
C SER A 53 -4.58 10.81 -2.06
N GLY A 54 -4.52 11.94 -1.34
CA GLY A 54 -3.30 12.73 -1.22
C GLY A 54 -2.19 11.98 -0.48
N THR A 55 -2.56 11.15 0.49
CA THR A 55 -1.62 10.29 1.23
C THR A 55 -0.99 9.24 0.32
N MET A 56 -1.81 8.57 -0.50
CA MET A 56 -1.35 7.56 -1.47
C MET A 56 -0.46 8.19 -2.55
N GLU A 57 -0.82 9.36 -3.06
CA GLU A 57 0.00 10.09 -4.04
C GLU A 57 1.39 10.42 -3.48
N ARG A 58 1.45 10.98 -2.26
CA ARG A 58 2.72 11.28 -1.58
C ARG A 58 3.56 10.03 -1.34
N MET A 59 2.93 8.93 -0.92
CA MET A 59 3.61 7.64 -0.71
C MET A 59 4.29 7.15 -1.99
N MET A 60 3.54 7.11 -3.10
CA MET A 60 4.04 6.58 -4.37
C MET A 60 5.08 7.51 -5.02
N ASN A 61 4.97 8.82 -4.82
CA ASN A 61 5.99 9.77 -5.27
C ASN A 61 7.29 9.66 -4.46
N ALA A 62 7.20 9.33 -3.17
CA ALA A 62 8.36 9.21 -2.30
C ALA A 62 9.21 7.97 -2.61
N GLU A 63 8.57 6.83 -2.95
CA GLU A 63 9.28 5.62 -3.42
C GLU A 63 8.37 4.76 -4.30
N PRO A 64 8.41 4.91 -5.64
CA PRO A 64 7.49 4.21 -6.56
C PRO A 64 7.57 2.67 -6.49
N GLU A 65 8.76 2.14 -6.19
CA GLU A 65 9.01 0.70 -6.08
C GLU A 65 8.67 0.12 -4.70
N PHE A 66 8.08 0.92 -3.81
CA PHE A 66 7.70 0.44 -2.50
C PHE A 66 6.63 -0.67 -2.58
N LEU A 67 7.05 -1.90 -2.28
CA LEU A 67 6.24 -3.09 -2.49
C LEU A 67 4.91 -3.06 -1.71
N MET A 68 4.95 -2.74 -0.40
CA MET A 68 3.71 -2.66 0.38
C MET A 68 2.82 -1.47 0.00
N GLY A 69 3.39 -0.37 -0.49
CA GLY A 69 2.63 0.75 -1.03
C GLY A 69 1.82 0.33 -2.26
N ARG A 70 2.47 -0.38 -3.20
CA ARG A 70 1.84 -0.95 -4.40
C ARG A 70 0.80 -2.02 -4.05
N VAL A 71 1.11 -2.92 -3.12
CA VAL A 71 0.16 -3.92 -2.57
C VAL A 71 -1.09 -3.23 -2.04
N PHE A 72 -0.91 -2.19 -1.23
CA PHE A 72 -2.03 -1.48 -0.60
C PHE A 72 -2.89 -0.76 -1.64
N SER A 73 -2.26 -0.07 -2.59
CA SER A 73 -2.97 0.61 -3.69
C SER A 73 -3.79 -0.36 -4.54
N LEU A 74 -3.18 -1.43 -5.02
CA LEU A 74 -3.86 -2.41 -5.87
C LEU A 74 -4.90 -3.23 -5.10
N GLY A 75 -4.67 -3.45 -3.80
CA GLY A 75 -5.63 -4.08 -2.90
C GLY A 75 -6.88 -3.22 -2.68
N LEU A 76 -6.74 -1.90 -2.52
CA LEU A 76 -7.88 -0.98 -2.44
C LEU A 76 -8.69 -0.98 -3.73
N ASP A 77 -8.03 -1.01 -4.90
CA ASP A 77 -8.70 -1.15 -6.19
C ASP A 77 -9.47 -2.47 -6.29
N ALA A 78 -8.97 -3.55 -5.69
CA ALA A 78 -9.64 -4.85 -5.68
C ALA A 78 -10.86 -4.89 -4.75
N ILE A 79 -10.78 -4.23 -3.60
CA ILE A 79 -11.88 -4.13 -2.61
C ILE A 79 -12.97 -3.18 -3.13
N GLY A 80 -12.56 -2.13 -3.84
CA GLY A 80 -13.46 -1.20 -4.49
C GLY A 80 -14.20 -1.81 -5.67
N THR A 81 -15.22 -1.10 -6.17
CA THR A 81 -16.01 -1.51 -7.34
C THR A 81 -15.58 -0.83 -8.64
N GLY A 82 -14.54 0.00 -8.58
CA GLY A 82 -14.07 0.84 -9.69
C GLY A 82 -13.22 0.11 -10.74
N LYS A 83 -12.40 -0.86 -10.32
CA LYS A 83 -11.54 -1.64 -11.22
C LYS A 83 -11.81 -3.13 -11.09
N SER A 84 -11.46 -3.89 -12.12
CA SER A 84 -11.46 -5.35 -12.07
C SER A 84 -10.59 -5.93 -13.18
N VAL A 85 -9.95 -7.06 -12.91
CA VAL A 85 -9.05 -7.73 -13.87
C VAL A 85 -9.74 -8.09 -15.19
N ARG A 86 -11.06 -8.32 -15.16
CA ARG A 86 -11.87 -8.65 -16.35
C ARG A 86 -12.12 -7.44 -17.26
N ARG A 87 -12.29 -6.25 -16.68
CA ARG A 87 -12.65 -5.03 -17.42
C ARG A 87 -11.48 -4.09 -17.67
N HIS A 88 -10.40 -4.23 -16.89
CA HIS A 88 -9.27 -3.32 -16.89
C HIS A 88 -7.96 -4.10 -17.09
N PRO A 89 -7.52 -4.28 -18.35
CA PRO A 89 -6.27 -4.97 -18.65
C PRO A 89 -5.04 -4.33 -18.00
N SER A 90 -5.01 -2.99 -17.86
CA SER A 90 -3.93 -2.28 -17.18
C SER A 90 -3.81 -2.69 -15.71
N TYR A 91 -4.93 -2.77 -15.00
CA TYR A 91 -4.96 -3.21 -13.61
C TYR A 91 -4.47 -4.66 -13.44
N LYS A 92 -4.85 -5.55 -14.36
CA LYS A 92 -4.29 -6.91 -14.39
C LYS A 92 -2.77 -6.90 -14.59
N ALA A 93 -2.29 -6.11 -15.55
CA ALA A 93 -0.85 -6.00 -15.81
C ALA A 93 -0.09 -5.45 -14.59
N GLU A 94 -0.63 -4.45 -13.88
CA GLU A 94 -0.05 -3.91 -12.65
C GLU A 94 0.06 -4.97 -11.54
N LEU A 95 -0.96 -5.83 -11.38
CA LEU A 95 -0.93 -6.96 -10.45
C LEU A 95 0.13 -8.00 -10.82
N ASP A 96 0.23 -8.35 -12.10
CA ASP A 96 1.21 -9.32 -12.58
C ASP A 96 2.65 -8.80 -12.41
N VAL A 97 2.88 -7.51 -12.68
CA VAL A 97 4.16 -6.84 -12.43
C VAL A 97 4.48 -6.80 -10.93
N LEU A 98 3.51 -6.46 -10.06
CA LEU A 98 3.71 -6.52 -8.61
C LEU A 98 4.12 -7.92 -8.14
N LEU A 99 3.47 -8.97 -8.65
CA LEU A 99 3.79 -10.34 -8.28
C LEU A 99 5.20 -10.72 -8.74
N ALA A 100 5.60 -10.36 -9.96
CA ALA A 100 6.93 -10.60 -10.49
C ALA A 100 8.02 -9.86 -9.70
N ASP A 101 7.81 -8.59 -9.39
CA ASP A 101 8.75 -7.78 -8.62
C ASP A 101 8.93 -8.34 -7.20
N SER A 102 7.85 -8.82 -6.59
CA SER A 102 7.90 -9.43 -5.26
C SER A 102 8.75 -10.69 -5.18
N ALA A 103 9.05 -11.36 -6.30
CA ALA A 103 9.96 -12.51 -6.28
C ALA A 103 11.41 -12.11 -5.95
N ASN A 104 11.79 -10.86 -6.26
CA ASN A 104 13.17 -10.36 -6.13
C ASN A 104 13.30 -9.24 -5.09
N LEU A 105 12.20 -8.55 -4.79
CA LEU A 105 12.13 -7.43 -3.85
C LEU A 105 11.30 -7.80 -2.61
N GLY A 106 11.40 -6.98 -1.57
CA GLY A 106 10.54 -7.10 -0.41
C GLY A 106 10.99 -8.10 0.65
N THR A 107 10.43 -7.96 1.85
CA THR A 107 10.51 -9.01 2.88
C THR A 107 9.55 -10.15 2.57
N ILE A 108 9.77 -11.33 3.16
CA ILE A 108 8.86 -12.50 3.03
C ILE A 108 7.39 -12.12 3.31
N ARG A 109 7.14 -11.18 4.23
CA ARG A 109 5.79 -10.71 4.54
C ARG A 109 5.17 -9.98 3.35
N GLU A 110 5.92 -9.08 2.73
CA GLU A 110 5.45 -8.26 1.61
C GLU A 110 5.19 -9.13 0.37
N GLN A 111 6.04 -10.14 0.14
CA GLN A 111 5.82 -11.15 -0.92
C GLN A 111 4.51 -11.93 -0.74
N ARG A 112 4.20 -12.33 0.50
CA ARG A 112 2.93 -12.98 0.82
C ARG A 112 1.74 -12.05 0.57
N HIS A 113 1.86 -10.76 0.87
CA HIS A 113 0.80 -9.80 0.58
C HIS A 113 0.62 -9.53 -0.91
N ALA A 114 1.71 -9.44 -1.69
CA ALA A 114 1.64 -9.34 -3.16
C ALA A 114 0.88 -10.53 -3.75
N LYS A 115 1.21 -11.74 -3.31
CA LYS A 115 0.49 -12.96 -3.71
C LYS A 115 -0.98 -12.94 -3.27
N ALA A 116 -1.26 -12.48 -2.06
CA ALA A 116 -2.62 -12.40 -1.54
C ALA A 116 -3.50 -11.43 -2.34
N VAL A 117 -2.98 -10.24 -2.68
CA VAL A 117 -3.71 -9.25 -3.49
C VAL A 117 -3.93 -9.77 -4.91
N HIS A 118 -2.94 -10.43 -5.50
CA HIS A 118 -3.08 -11.06 -6.82
C HIS A 118 -4.23 -12.07 -6.86
N PHE A 119 -4.27 -12.97 -5.86
CA PHE A 119 -5.35 -13.95 -5.72
C PHE A 119 -6.70 -13.34 -5.41
N PHE A 120 -6.74 -12.34 -4.53
CA PHE A 120 -7.98 -11.66 -4.19
C PHE A 120 -8.61 -10.99 -5.42
N ALA A 121 -7.79 -10.36 -6.27
CA ALA A 121 -8.25 -9.67 -7.47
C ALA A 121 -8.62 -10.61 -8.64
N ASN A 122 -7.91 -11.74 -8.79
CA ASN A 122 -8.16 -12.69 -9.89
C ASN A 122 -9.18 -13.78 -9.55
N GLY A 123 -9.46 -14.01 -8.26
CA GLY A 123 -10.12 -15.22 -7.79
C GLY A 123 -9.11 -16.36 -7.57
N TRP A 124 -9.47 -17.30 -6.70
CA TRP A 124 -8.74 -18.57 -6.56
C TRP A 124 -9.21 -19.54 -7.64
N ASP A 125 -8.32 -19.88 -8.57
CA ASP A 125 -8.39 -21.06 -9.44
C ASP A 125 -7.19 -21.97 -9.13
#